data_AF-A0AAU7EPW9-F1
#
_entry.id   AF-A0AAU7EPW9-F1
#
_cell.length_a   1.000
_cell.length_b   1.000
_cell.length_c   1.000
_cell.angle_alpha   90.00
_cell.angle_beta   90.00
_cell.angle_gamma   90.00
#
_symmetry.space_group_name_H-M   'P 1'
#
loop_
_entity.id
_entity.type
_entity.pdbx_description
1 polymer ?
#
loop_
_entity_poly.entity_id
_entity_poly.type
_entity_poly.pdbx_seq_one_letter_code
_entity_poly.pdbx_strand_id
1 'polypeptide(L)'
;MVFSLKKLAAATLVMASLTAFTSAAQANITAEQSVAILKSFDGKNLTDFRSFLGSLAKSDLAKTDKLTPSISAFLDNKTLNAEQQNEIHRLLGVYTRVKYGKAALETLRQLVEIPTFRKDGVEQHDNPEFIKIAGEIQKLAESFGLKFRNVDNRVYEISLDGKGDEVVGIHAHADVVPVTPENWVLKDGTKLDPFKVTLIGDRMYGRGTEDDKNAIVVALYAMKVIKDEKLPLARNFKLLVDTTEETSGDAIPYYFERNPTPTYNMALDGGYPVVIAEKGYGTVMANFAKRKGEGNGAEIISMTGGKATNQIPSASVVTLVTDKPAELAASLQKAGDAYAKANGGDFEVAAKVDGKGVKLTVTGVSAHSSEPESGVNPVARMLSFINSLDGKVALKHNQFTDAARYADDNWGLDYLGKKLGVGFSDSFMGPLTTSLTYVGEDDKTFKLAVNLRVPKGKSPEKLKAEIAEKLDAWSKKTHVAVAFDYSVAEPMYRNPEGEWVKALLAVASENLGMKSEFGTSAGATSVHELPNGVQFGLARPEAKYTGHTDGEFKTVDQFLLDLQIVTEMMGRVGQLPKL
;
A
#
# COMPACT_ATOMS: atom_id res chain seq x y z
N MET A 1 63.69 -27.61 -2.17
CA MET A 1 63.86 -28.29 -3.47
C MET A 1 62.93 -29.49 -3.47
N VAL A 2 62.13 -29.63 -4.53
CA VAL A 2 61.37 -30.82 -4.95
C VAL A 2 60.03 -31.12 -4.26
N PHE A 3 59.05 -31.29 -5.15
CA PHE A 3 57.61 -31.52 -5.03
C PHE A 3 57.23 -32.87 -4.38
N SER A 4 56.00 -32.94 -3.84
CA SER A 4 55.24 -34.19 -3.75
C SER A 4 53.85 -33.99 -4.35
N LEU A 5 53.63 -34.58 -5.53
CA LEU A 5 52.34 -34.78 -6.16
C LEU A 5 51.44 -35.68 -5.29
N LYS A 6 50.25 -35.20 -4.93
CA LYS A 6 49.09 -36.06 -4.66
C LYS A 6 47.88 -35.52 -5.44
N LYS A 7 47.78 -35.97 -6.70
CA LYS A 7 46.54 -36.07 -7.47
C LYS A 7 46.43 -37.53 -7.91
N LEU A 8 45.43 -38.24 -7.41
CA LEU A 8 44.54 -39.12 -8.19
C LEU A 8 43.55 -39.78 -7.22
N ALA A 9 42.31 -39.27 -7.19
CA ALA A 9 41.06 -40.01 -6.93
C ALA A 9 39.97 -39.00 -6.53
N ALA A 10 39.37 -38.33 -7.51
CA ALA A 10 38.05 -37.71 -7.37
C ALA A 10 37.52 -37.34 -8.76
N ALA A 11 37.09 -38.34 -9.50
CA ALA A 11 36.20 -38.17 -10.64
C ALA A 11 35.05 -39.14 -10.44
N THR A 12 33.98 -38.73 -9.76
CA THR A 12 32.64 -39.30 -9.97
C THR A 12 31.55 -38.44 -9.31
N LEU A 13 30.49 -38.19 -10.10
CA LEU A 13 29.18 -37.63 -9.77
C LEU A 13 29.10 -36.15 -9.35
N VAL A 14 29.12 -35.27 -10.35
CA VAL A 14 28.16 -34.16 -10.39
C VAL A 14 26.81 -34.78 -10.74
N MET A 15 26.04 -35.18 -9.73
CA MET A 15 24.61 -35.40 -9.92
C MET A 15 23.99 -34.01 -9.93
N ALA A 16 23.66 -33.52 -11.13
CA ALA A 16 22.78 -32.39 -11.31
C ALA A 16 21.45 -32.72 -10.62
N SER A 17 21.22 -32.16 -9.43
CA SER A 17 19.89 -32.04 -8.87
C SER A 17 19.13 -31.03 -9.72
N LEU A 18 18.61 -31.48 -10.86
CA LEU A 18 17.43 -30.90 -11.47
C LEU A 18 16.31 -31.08 -10.45
N THR A 19 16.18 -30.12 -9.53
CA THR A 19 14.91 -29.90 -8.84
C THR A 19 13.91 -29.62 -9.94
N ALA A 20 13.10 -30.62 -10.26
CA ALA A 20 11.94 -30.44 -11.12
C ALA A 20 11.08 -29.37 -10.43
N PHE A 21 11.15 -28.14 -10.92
CA PHE A 21 10.14 -27.13 -10.64
C PHE A 21 8.85 -27.69 -11.21
N THR A 22 8.06 -28.37 -10.39
CA THR A 22 6.69 -28.69 -10.76
C THR A 22 5.97 -27.34 -10.81
N SER A 23 5.79 -26.81 -12.01
CA SER A 23 4.93 -25.64 -12.23
C SER A 23 3.59 -25.91 -11.57
N ALA A 24 3.10 -24.97 -10.77
CA ALA A 24 1.75 -25.07 -10.21
C ALA A 24 0.76 -25.30 -11.36
N ALA A 25 -0.23 -26.18 -11.14
CA ALA A 25 -1.25 -26.44 -12.15
C ALA A 25 -1.98 -25.13 -12.49
N GLN A 26 -2.13 -24.84 -13.78
CA GLN A 26 -2.79 -23.62 -14.26
C GLN A 26 -4.26 -23.89 -14.56
N ALA A 27 -5.10 -22.86 -14.60
CA ALA A 27 -6.49 -23.02 -15.05
C ALA A 27 -6.64 -23.02 -16.57
N ASN A 28 -5.57 -22.88 -17.37
CA ASN A 28 -5.58 -22.95 -18.84
C ASN A 28 -6.74 -22.21 -19.57
N ILE A 29 -7.29 -21.16 -18.96
CA ILE A 29 -8.32 -20.27 -19.50
C ILE A 29 -7.76 -18.86 -19.49
N THR A 30 -7.52 -18.29 -20.67
CA THR A 30 -6.97 -16.94 -20.81
C THR A 30 -7.99 -15.85 -20.47
N ALA A 31 -7.51 -14.62 -20.31
CA ALA A 31 -8.36 -13.45 -20.14
C ALA A 31 -9.31 -13.27 -21.36
N GLU A 32 -8.82 -13.49 -22.58
CA GLU A 32 -9.61 -13.40 -23.81
C GLU A 32 -10.71 -14.46 -23.87
N GLN A 33 -10.40 -15.70 -23.49
CA GLN A 33 -11.38 -16.78 -23.41
C GLN A 33 -12.45 -16.47 -22.36
N SER A 34 -12.05 -15.94 -21.19
CA SER A 34 -12.99 -15.48 -20.16
C SER A 34 -13.92 -14.40 -20.69
N VAL A 35 -13.40 -13.41 -21.44
CA VAL A 35 -14.21 -12.36 -22.09
C VAL A 35 -15.16 -12.93 -23.14
N ALA A 36 -14.72 -13.90 -23.94
CA ALA A 36 -15.57 -14.57 -24.93
C ALA A 36 -16.73 -15.33 -24.27
N ILE A 37 -16.45 -16.04 -23.17
CA ILE A 37 -17.48 -16.71 -22.37
C ILE A 37 -18.46 -15.68 -21.81
N LEU A 38 -18.00 -14.61 -21.17
CA LEU A 38 -18.87 -13.55 -20.62
C LEU A 38 -19.83 -13.00 -21.68
N LYS A 39 -19.32 -12.65 -22.87
CA LYS A 39 -20.14 -12.17 -23.99
C LYS A 39 -21.20 -13.17 -24.42
N SER A 40 -20.88 -14.48 -24.41
CA SER A 40 -21.83 -15.53 -24.78
C SER A 40 -22.96 -15.73 -23.76
N PHE A 41 -22.83 -15.17 -22.55
CA PHE A 41 -23.80 -15.24 -21.46
C PHE A 41 -24.45 -13.91 -21.10
N ASP A 42 -24.13 -12.82 -21.82
CA ASP A 42 -24.73 -11.52 -21.56
C ASP A 42 -26.26 -11.56 -21.68
N GLY A 43 -26.94 -10.92 -20.73
CA GLY A 43 -28.40 -10.90 -20.61
C GLY A 43 -29.06 -12.25 -20.26
N LYS A 44 -28.32 -13.34 -20.05
CA LYS A 44 -28.90 -14.64 -19.65
C LYS A 44 -29.14 -14.71 -18.15
N ASN A 45 -30.31 -15.22 -17.77
CA ASN A 45 -30.60 -15.56 -16.37
C ASN A 45 -30.07 -16.97 -16.06
N LEU A 46 -29.10 -17.03 -15.15
CA LEU A 46 -28.49 -18.28 -14.70
C LEU A 46 -29.09 -18.70 -13.34
N THR A 47 -29.47 -19.96 -13.22
CA THR A 47 -30.03 -20.51 -11.97
C THR A 47 -28.93 -20.81 -10.95
N ASP A 48 -27.92 -21.58 -11.37
CA ASP A 48 -26.86 -22.15 -10.53
C ASP A 48 -25.60 -22.40 -11.39
N PHE A 49 -24.48 -22.69 -10.74
CA PHE A 49 -23.20 -22.86 -11.42
C PHE A 49 -23.17 -24.08 -12.33
N ARG A 50 -23.83 -25.18 -11.93
CA ARG A 50 -23.90 -26.40 -12.74
C ARG A 50 -24.69 -26.17 -14.04
N SER A 51 -25.78 -25.40 -13.98
CA SER A 51 -26.55 -24.93 -15.15
C SER A 51 -25.68 -24.11 -16.09
N PHE A 52 -24.93 -23.14 -15.57
CA PHE A 52 -23.96 -22.36 -16.35
C PHE A 52 -22.95 -23.25 -17.08
N LEU A 53 -22.31 -24.18 -16.35
CA LEU A 53 -21.36 -25.13 -16.92
C LEU A 53 -22.03 -26.04 -17.98
N GLY A 54 -23.24 -26.51 -17.74
CA GLY A 54 -23.99 -27.35 -18.67
C GLY A 54 -24.36 -26.61 -19.97
N SER A 55 -24.64 -25.31 -19.90
CA SER A 55 -24.81 -24.45 -21.08
C SER A 55 -23.49 -24.20 -21.79
N LEU A 56 -22.41 -23.93 -21.05
CA LEU A 56 -21.09 -23.67 -21.62
C LEU A 56 -20.55 -24.91 -22.35
N ALA A 57 -20.68 -26.11 -21.76
CA ALA A 57 -20.24 -27.38 -22.36
C ALA A 57 -20.86 -27.67 -23.75
N LYS A 58 -22.05 -27.10 -24.02
CA LYS A 58 -22.74 -27.25 -25.32
C LYS A 58 -22.29 -26.22 -26.36
N SER A 59 -21.56 -25.19 -25.96
CA SER A 59 -21.08 -24.13 -26.84
C SER A 59 -19.85 -24.56 -27.66
N ASP A 60 -19.63 -23.89 -28.78
CA ASP A 60 -18.41 -24.09 -29.57
C ASP A 60 -17.17 -23.50 -28.89
N LEU A 61 -17.34 -22.54 -27.98
CA LEU A 61 -16.26 -22.02 -27.14
C LEU A 61 -15.66 -23.14 -26.28
N ALA A 62 -16.49 -23.89 -25.55
CA ALA A 62 -16.00 -24.98 -24.70
C ALA A 62 -15.25 -26.08 -25.48
N LYS A 63 -15.64 -26.35 -26.74
CA LYS A 63 -14.93 -27.31 -27.60
C LYS A 63 -13.61 -26.74 -28.09
N THR A 64 -13.62 -25.49 -28.54
CA THR A 64 -12.45 -24.79 -29.09
C THR A 64 -11.38 -24.59 -28.02
N ASP A 65 -11.81 -24.19 -26.82
CA ASP A 65 -10.97 -23.92 -25.67
C ASP A 65 -10.68 -25.18 -24.83
N LYS A 66 -11.14 -26.36 -25.30
CA LYS A 66 -10.91 -27.66 -24.66
C LYS A 66 -11.38 -27.77 -23.20
N LEU A 67 -12.43 -27.03 -22.83
CA LEU A 67 -13.00 -27.01 -21.47
C LEU A 67 -13.94 -28.19 -21.19
N THR A 68 -14.42 -28.86 -22.24
CA THR A 68 -15.38 -29.97 -22.12
C THR A 68 -14.95 -31.07 -21.14
N PRO A 69 -13.69 -31.56 -21.11
CA PRO A 69 -13.28 -32.62 -20.19
C PRO A 69 -13.45 -32.23 -18.71
N SER A 70 -13.04 -31.03 -18.32
CA SER A 70 -13.12 -30.54 -16.94
C SER A 70 -14.56 -30.26 -16.54
N ILE A 71 -15.33 -29.64 -17.44
CA ILE A 71 -16.75 -29.39 -17.22
C ILE A 71 -17.51 -30.70 -17.03
N SER A 72 -17.33 -31.67 -17.94
CA SER A 72 -18.00 -32.98 -17.84
C SER A 72 -17.58 -33.72 -16.58
N ALA A 73 -16.29 -33.72 -16.23
CA ALA A 73 -15.82 -34.36 -15.01
C ALA A 73 -16.46 -33.74 -13.75
N PHE A 74 -16.55 -32.41 -13.67
CA PHE A 74 -17.22 -31.73 -12.57
C PHE A 74 -18.71 -32.04 -12.52
N LEU A 75 -19.40 -31.97 -13.67
CA LEU A 75 -20.84 -32.24 -13.74
C LEU A 75 -21.19 -33.68 -13.35
N ASP A 76 -20.33 -34.64 -13.69
CA ASP A 76 -20.44 -36.05 -13.33
C ASP A 76 -20.01 -36.37 -11.89
N ASN A 77 -19.56 -35.37 -11.11
CA ASN A 77 -18.96 -35.54 -9.77
C ASN A 77 -17.73 -36.48 -9.75
N LYS A 78 -16.92 -36.48 -10.82
CA LYS A 78 -15.64 -37.18 -10.85
C LYS A 78 -14.58 -36.40 -10.07
N THR A 79 -13.58 -37.11 -9.57
CA THR A 79 -12.38 -36.47 -9.00
C THR A 79 -11.65 -35.69 -10.09
N LEU A 80 -11.46 -34.40 -9.86
CA LEU A 80 -10.70 -33.52 -10.75
C LEU A 80 -9.21 -33.58 -10.41
N ASN A 81 -8.36 -33.55 -11.43
CA ASN A 81 -6.96 -33.24 -11.21
C ASN A 81 -6.78 -31.72 -10.94
N ALA A 82 -5.58 -31.30 -10.57
CA ALA A 82 -5.33 -29.90 -10.17
C ALA A 82 -5.61 -28.87 -11.28
N GLU A 83 -5.31 -29.20 -12.54
CA GLU A 83 -5.58 -28.34 -13.69
C GLU A 83 -7.08 -28.18 -13.92
N GLN A 84 -7.81 -29.30 -13.97
CA GLN A 84 -9.27 -29.32 -14.12
C GLN A 84 -9.95 -28.59 -12.96
N GLN A 85 -9.44 -28.74 -11.74
CA GLN A 85 -9.96 -28.06 -10.57
C GLN A 85 -9.80 -26.54 -10.69
N ASN A 86 -8.62 -26.08 -11.12
CA ASN A 86 -8.34 -24.66 -11.32
C ASN A 86 -9.16 -24.08 -12.49
N GLU A 87 -9.37 -24.83 -13.57
CA GLU A 87 -10.31 -24.48 -14.65
C GLU A 87 -11.73 -24.24 -14.11
N ILE A 88 -12.23 -25.13 -13.26
CA ILE A 88 -13.54 -24.99 -12.64
C ILE A 88 -13.60 -23.77 -11.72
N HIS A 89 -12.55 -23.48 -10.95
CA HIS A 89 -12.50 -22.27 -10.11
C HIS A 89 -12.49 -20.98 -10.93
N ARG A 90 -11.76 -20.94 -12.05
CA ARG A 90 -11.80 -19.82 -13.00
C ARG A 90 -13.19 -19.63 -13.57
N LEU A 91 -13.84 -20.71 -13.99
CA LEU A 91 -15.22 -20.67 -14.48
C LEU A 91 -16.21 -20.23 -13.40
N LEU A 92 -15.97 -20.53 -12.13
CA LEU A 92 -16.77 -20.03 -11.01
C LEU A 92 -16.64 -18.50 -10.86
N GLY A 93 -15.43 -17.95 -11.03
CA GLY A 93 -15.22 -16.51 -11.07
C GLY A 93 -15.95 -15.85 -12.25
N VAL A 94 -15.87 -16.43 -13.45
CA VAL A 94 -16.62 -15.97 -14.64
C VAL A 94 -18.14 -16.03 -14.39
N TYR A 95 -18.62 -17.14 -13.85
CA TYR A 95 -20.02 -17.31 -13.47
C TYR A 95 -20.51 -16.21 -12.51
N THR A 96 -19.67 -15.86 -11.53
CA THR A 96 -19.99 -14.83 -10.54
C THR A 96 -20.22 -13.47 -11.19
N ARG A 97 -19.39 -13.11 -12.17
CA ARG A 97 -19.60 -11.88 -12.95
C ARG A 97 -20.92 -11.88 -13.68
N VAL A 98 -21.25 -12.99 -14.37
CA VAL A 98 -22.50 -13.09 -15.13
C VAL A 98 -23.71 -12.98 -14.19
N LYS A 99 -23.71 -13.75 -13.10
CA LYS A 99 -24.89 -13.86 -12.22
C LYS A 99 -25.05 -12.67 -11.29
N TYR A 100 -23.96 -12.13 -10.77
CA TYR A 100 -23.99 -11.17 -9.66
C TYR A 100 -23.35 -9.83 -9.98
N GLY A 101 -22.70 -9.64 -11.13
CA GLY A 101 -21.98 -8.41 -11.45
C GLY A 101 -22.84 -7.14 -11.32
N LYS A 102 -24.07 -7.16 -11.81
CA LYS A 102 -25.00 -6.01 -11.69
C LYS A 102 -25.38 -5.72 -10.24
N ALA A 103 -25.64 -6.75 -9.45
CA ALA A 103 -26.00 -6.61 -8.05
C ALA A 103 -24.81 -6.10 -7.22
N ALA A 104 -23.61 -6.63 -7.48
CA ALA A 104 -22.38 -6.18 -6.84
C ALA A 104 -22.07 -4.71 -7.16
N LEU A 105 -22.23 -4.28 -8.41
CA LEU A 105 -22.08 -2.88 -8.79
C LEU A 105 -23.05 -1.98 -8.01
N GLU A 106 -24.32 -2.38 -7.91
CA GLU A 106 -25.31 -1.62 -7.15
C GLU A 106 -24.99 -1.59 -5.65
N THR A 107 -24.52 -2.70 -5.08
CA THR A 107 -24.06 -2.73 -3.69
C THR A 107 -22.89 -1.76 -3.46
N LEU A 108 -21.91 -1.70 -4.37
CA LEU A 108 -20.81 -0.72 -4.27
C LEU A 108 -21.35 0.70 -4.28
N ARG A 109 -22.29 1.03 -5.18
CA ARG A 109 -22.91 2.36 -5.22
C ARG A 109 -23.55 2.73 -3.88
N GLN A 110 -24.28 1.80 -3.28
CA GLN A 110 -24.96 2.01 -1.99
C GLN A 110 -23.98 2.18 -0.84
N LEU A 111 -22.88 1.39 -0.79
CA LEU A 111 -21.88 1.57 0.25
C LEU A 111 -21.14 2.91 0.12
N VAL A 112 -20.86 3.36 -1.11
CA VAL A 112 -20.22 4.67 -1.38
C VAL A 112 -21.09 5.84 -0.86
N GLU A 113 -22.42 5.71 -0.86
CA GLU A 113 -23.34 6.73 -0.31
C GLU A 113 -23.22 6.96 1.20
N ILE A 114 -22.44 6.15 1.93
CA ILE A 114 -22.24 6.28 3.37
C ILE A 114 -20.89 6.94 3.65
N PRO A 115 -20.83 8.22 4.07
CA PRO A 115 -19.58 8.97 4.22
C PRO A 115 -18.79 8.60 5.49
N THR A 116 -18.07 7.48 5.42
CA THR A 116 -17.27 6.87 6.49
C THR A 116 -15.87 7.47 6.62
N PHE A 117 -15.75 8.79 6.71
CA PHE A 117 -14.46 9.45 6.98
C PHE A 117 -14.38 9.97 8.42
N ARG A 118 -13.15 10.16 8.91
CA ARG A 118 -12.88 10.70 10.24
C ARG A 118 -13.51 12.08 10.44
N LYS A 119 -14.22 12.26 11.55
CA LYS A 119 -14.76 13.56 11.97
C LYS A 119 -14.03 14.05 13.21
N ASP A 120 -13.54 15.29 13.17
CA ASP A 120 -12.85 15.88 14.31
C ASP A 120 -13.75 15.91 15.55
N GLY A 121 -13.20 15.52 16.70
CA GLY A 121 -13.92 15.49 17.98
C GLY A 121 -14.92 14.34 18.14
N VAL A 122 -14.97 13.39 17.20
CA VAL A 122 -15.80 12.18 17.29
C VAL A 122 -14.88 10.96 17.19
N GLU A 123 -14.90 10.12 18.22
CA GLU A 123 -14.22 8.82 18.15
C GLU A 123 -14.82 7.97 17.03
N GLN A 124 -13.98 7.27 16.28
CA GLN A 124 -14.42 6.60 15.05
C GLN A 124 -15.54 5.57 15.29
N HIS A 125 -15.45 4.82 16.39
CA HIS A 125 -16.44 3.81 16.79
C HIS A 125 -17.78 4.40 17.28
N ASP A 126 -17.83 5.71 17.53
CA ASP A 126 -19.04 6.46 17.89
C ASP A 126 -19.63 7.24 16.70
N ASN A 127 -18.94 7.26 15.54
CA ASN A 127 -19.39 7.99 14.38
C ASN A 127 -20.63 7.31 13.75
N PRO A 128 -21.77 8.02 13.60
CA PRO A 128 -23.02 7.41 13.13
C PRO A 128 -22.95 6.82 11.72
N GLU A 129 -22.03 7.30 10.87
CA GLU A 129 -21.86 6.74 9.52
C GLU A 129 -21.23 5.34 9.57
N PHE A 130 -20.37 5.07 10.55
CA PHE A 130 -19.80 3.74 10.77
C PHE A 130 -20.86 2.77 11.30
N ILE A 131 -21.71 3.21 12.22
CA ILE A 131 -22.86 2.42 12.69
C ILE A 131 -23.81 2.11 11.51
N LYS A 132 -24.04 3.08 10.61
CA LYS A 132 -24.87 2.92 9.42
C LYS A 132 -24.28 1.90 8.45
N ILE A 133 -23.00 2.00 8.09
CA ILE A 133 -22.37 1.02 7.18
C ILE A 133 -22.32 -0.38 7.80
N ALA A 134 -22.11 -0.49 9.11
CA ALA A 134 -22.18 -1.77 9.82
C ALA A 134 -23.55 -2.45 9.63
N GLY A 135 -24.64 -1.66 9.74
CA GLY A 135 -26.00 -2.14 9.53
C GLY A 135 -26.27 -2.60 8.09
N GLU A 136 -25.72 -1.92 7.08
CA GLU A 136 -25.86 -2.35 5.68
C GLU A 136 -25.05 -3.61 5.38
N ILE A 137 -23.81 -3.71 5.89
CA ILE A 137 -22.99 -4.92 5.78
C ILE A 137 -23.66 -6.10 6.49
N GLN A 138 -24.24 -5.87 7.68
CA GLN A 138 -25.00 -6.89 8.41
C GLN A 138 -26.17 -7.42 7.57
N LYS A 139 -27.02 -6.53 7.05
CA LYS A 139 -28.16 -6.92 6.21
C LYS A 139 -27.72 -7.72 4.99
N LEU A 140 -26.64 -7.29 4.33
CA LEU A 140 -26.08 -8.00 3.18
C LEU A 140 -25.60 -9.40 3.56
N ALA A 141 -24.76 -9.51 4.60
CA ALA A 141 -24.23 -10.78 5.09
C ALA A 141 -25.36 -11.75 5.46
N GLU A 142 -26.36 -11.30 6.23
CA GLU A 142 -27.52 -12.10 6.61
C GLU A 142 -28.36 -12.52 5.40
N SER A 143 -28.57 -11.63 4.43
CA SER A 143 -29.28 -11.96 3.18
C SER A 143 -28.55 -13.00 2.33
N PHE A 144 -27.23 -13.09 2.49
CA PHE A 144 -26.39 -14.12 1.85
C PHE A 144 -26.29 -15.38 2.71
N GLY A 145 -26.94 -15.41 3.88
CA GLY A 145 -26.86 -16.49 4.86
C GLY A 145 -25.48 -16.64 5.50
N LEU A 146 -24.67 -15.59 5.49
CA LEU A 146 -23.38 -15.51 6.16
C LEU A 146 -23.57 -15.07 7.63
N LYS A 147 -22.61 -15.41 8.49
CA LYS A 147 -22.63 -14.92 9.89
C LYS A 147 -21.99 -13.54 9.93
N PHE A 148 -22.57 -12.64 10.72
CA PHE A 148 -22.05 -11.30 10.97
C PHE A 148 -21.83 -11.08 12.47
N ARG A 149 -20.72 -10.42 12.82
CA ARG A 149 -20.44 -9.94 14.17
C ARG A 149 -19.85 -8.54 14.12
N ASN A 150 -20.48 -7.60 14.80
CA ASN A 150 -19.93 -6.27 15.04
C ASN A 150 -19.11 -6.28 16.34
N VAL A 151 -17.82 -5.98 16.24
CA VAL A 151 -16.91 -5.88 17.40
C VAL A 151 -16.72 -4.40 17.72
N ASP A 152 -17.53 -3.90 18.65
CA ASP A 152 -17.46 -2.54 19.22
C ASP A 152 -17.43 -1.39 18.19
N ASN A 153 -18.08 -1.56 17.03
CA ASN A 153 -18.02 -0.65 15.88
C ASN A 153 -16.61 -0.40 15.32
N ARG A 154 -15.65 -1.27 15.66
CA ARG A 154 -14.25 -1.20 15.23
C ARG A 154 -13.95 -2.17 14.11
N VAL A 155 -14.45 -3.41 14.22
CA VAL A 155 -14.28 -4.42 13.17
C VAL A 155 -15.62 -5.10 12.91
N TYR A 156 -15.99 -5.20 11.63
CA TYR A 156 -17.13 -5.99 11.19
C TYR A 156 -16.62 -7.33 10.64
N GLU A 157 -16.92 -8.40 11.37
CA GLU A 157 -16.51 -9.76 11.01
C GLU A 157 -17.63 -10.47 10.27
N ILE A 158 -17.33 -10.99 9.08
CA ILE A 158 -18.21 -11.85 8.30
C ILE A 158 -17.54 -13.21 8.13
N SER A 159 -18.22 -14.27 8.54
CA SER A 159 -17.66 -15.63 8.52
C SER A 159 -18.34 -16.52 7.48
N LEU A 160 -17.50 -17.25 6.73
CA LEU A 160 -17.87 -18.35 5.86
C LEU A 160 -17.24 -19.64 6.38
N ASP A 161 -18.07 -20.56 6.85
CA ASP A 161 -17.62 -21.84 7.41
C ASP A 161 -17.19 -22.80 6.30
N GLY A 162 -16.10 -23.51 6.53
CA GLY A 162 -15.67 -24.68 5.77
C GLY A 162 -15.58 -25.92 6.64
N LYS A 163 -14.76 -26.89 6.22
CA LYS A 163 -14.36 -28.03 7.06
C LYS A 163 -13.05 -27.70 7.77
N GLY A 164 -12.82 -28.23 8.97
CA GLY A 164 -11.58 -28.04 9.72
C GLY A 164 -11.49 -26.73 10.50
N ASP A 165 -10.36 -26.53 11.18
CA ASP A 165 -10.16 -25.44 12.14
C ASP A 165 -9.31 -24.28 11.60
N GLU A 166 -8.69 -24.45 10.42
CA GLU A 166 -7.88 -23.41 9.78
C GLU A 166 -8.76 -22.23 9.36
N VAL A 167 -8.27 -21.01 9.60
CA VAL A 167 -8.94 -19.75 9.27
C VAL A 167 -8.03 -18.92 8.37
N VAL A 168 -8.59 -18.46 7.25
CA VAL A 168 -7.98 -17.44 6.39
C VAL A 168 -8.67 -16.11 6.67
N GLY A 169 -7.90 -15.13 7.14
CA GLY A 169 -8.34 -13.75 7.31
C GLY A 169 -8.24 -12.98 5.99
N ILE A 170 -9.34 -12.35 5.59
CA ILE A 170 -9.42 -11.44 4.46
C ILE A 170 -9.68 -10.06 5.03
N HIS A 171 -8.78 -9.12 4.76
CA HIS A 171 -8.81 -7.78 5.32
C HIS A 171 -9.26 -6.79 4.24
N ALA A 172 -10.18 -5.92 4.62
CA ALA A 172 -10.69 -4.79 3.85
C ALA A 172 -11.03 -3.67 4.85
N HIS A 173 -11.33 -2.46 4.39
CA HIS A 173 -11.75 -1.39 5.30
C HIS A 173 -12.96 -0.59 4.81
N ALA A 174 -13.70 -0.08 5.78
CA ALA A 174 -14.90 0.72 5.57
C ALA A 174 -14.61 2.22 5.67
N ASP A 175 -13.56 2.64 6.38
CA ASP A 175 -13.19 4.05 6.42
C ASP A 175 -12.59 4.51 5.11
N VAL A 176 -12.76 5.80 4.84
CA VAL A 176 -12.23 6.46 3.64
C VAL A 176 -11.59 7.77 4.04
N VAL A 177 -10.60 8.24 3.27
CA VAL A 177 -10.00 9.56 3.54
C VAL A 177 -11.01 10.70 3.38
N PRO A 178 -10.84 11.82 4.11
CA PRO A 178 -11.68 13.01 3.97
C PRO A 178 -11.75 13.53 2.53
N VAL A 179 -12.82 14.26 2.23
CA VAL A 179 -13.04 14.90 0.92
C VAL A 179 -13.18 16.41 1.09
N THR A 180 -12.73 17.16 0.08
CA THR A 180 -13.08 18.57 -0.10
C THR A 180 -14.01 18.64 -1.31
N PRO A 181 -15.35 18.65 -1.14
CA PRO A 181 -16.31 18.51 -2.25
C PRO A 181 -16.08 19.49 -3.41
N GLU A 182 -15.57 20.68 -3.13
CA GLU A 182 -15.28 21.71 -4.13
C GLU A 182 -14.17 21.29 -5.11
N ASN A 183 -13.28 20.38 -4.71
CA ASN A 183 -12.19 19.89 -5.55
C ASN A 183 -12.60 18.72 -6.45
N TRP A 184 -13.79 18.13 -6.23
CA TRP A 184 -14.30 16.99 -6.99
C TRP A 184 -14.85 17.46 -8.34
N VAL A 185 -13.95 17.98 -9.17
CA VAL A 185 -14.22 18.55 -10.48
C VAL A 185 -13.26 17.94 -11.49
N LEU A 186 -13.81 17.32 -12.54
CA LEU A 186 -13.01 16.78 -13.62
C LEU A 186 -12.36 17.90 -14.44
N LYS A 187 -11.34 17.54 -15.24
CA LYS A 187 -10.59 18.51 -16.07
C LYS A 187 -11.47 19.29 -17.05
N ASP A 188 -12.62 18.75 -17.44
CA ASP A 188 -13.59 19.41 -18.33
C ASP A 188 -14.61 20.31 -17.57
N GLY A 189 -14.48 20.43 -16.25
CA GLY A 189 -15.36 21.23 -15.40
C GLY A 189 -16.56 20.47 -14.84
N THR A 190 -16.71 19.17 -15.13
CA THR A 190 -17.79 18.34 -14.57
C THR A 190 -17.64 18.21 -13.06
N LYS A 191 -18.61 18.73 -12.30
CA LYS A 191 -18.67 18.58 -10.84
C LYS A 191 -19.24 17.21 -10.46
N LEU A 192 -18.61 16.57 -9.49
CA LEU A 192 -18.98 15.26 -8.98
C LEU A 192 -19.33 15.37 -7.49
N ASP A 193 -20.25 14.52 -7.04
CA ASP A 193 -20.49 14.31 -5.61
C ASP A 193 -19.64 13.10 -5.15
N PRO A 194 -18.70 13.27 -4.20
CA PRO A 194 -17.82 12.20 -3.74
C PRO A 194 -18.57 10.99 -3.19
N PHE A 195 -19.75 11.18 -2.60
CA PHE A 195 -20.53 10.10 -1.98
C PHE A 195 -21.73 9.71 -2.84
N LYS A 196 -21.66 9.96 -4.15
CA LYS A 196 -22.63 9.43 -5.12
C LYS A 196 -21.90 8.95 -6.36
N VAL A 197 -21.92 7.63 -6.56
CA VAL A 197 -21.24 7.03 -7.71
C VAL A 197 -21.78 7.60 -9.01
N THR A 198 -20.90 8.28 -9.74
CA THR A 198 -21.18 8.89 -11.04
C THR A 198 -20.42 8.11 -12.11
N LEU A 199 -21.16 7.41 -12.98
CA LEU A 199 -20.59 6.64 -14.08
C LEU A 199 -20.36 7.56 -15.30
N ILE A 200 -19.11 7.70 -15.72
CA ILE A 200 -18.73 8.41 -16.95
C ILE A 200 -17.85 7.49 -17.80
N GLY A 201 -18.40 7.03 -18.92
CA GLY A 201 -17.79 5.96 -19.70
C GLY A 201 -17.73 4.67 -18.87
N ASP A 202 -16.53 4.12 -18.70
CA ASP A 202 -16.27 2.93 -17.89
C ASP A 202 -15.86 3.28 -16.43
N ARG A 203 -15.82 4.57 -16.05
CA ARG A 203 -15.31 5.00 -14.74
C ARG A 203 -16.44 5.29 -13.76
N MET A 204 -16.43 4.58 -12.64
CA MET A 204 -17.30 4.83 -11.49
C MET A 204 -16.60 5.79 -10.53
N TYR A 205 -16.85 7.09 -10.67
CA TYR A 205 -16.28 8.08 -9.76
C TYR A 205 -17.02 8.10 -8.43
N GLY A 206 -16.28 8.06 -7.32
CA GLY A 206 -16.81 8.12 -5.95
C GLY A 206 -15.76 7.70 -4.93
N ARG A 207 -15.79 8.29 -3.73
CA ARG A 207 -14.87 7.97 -2.64
C ARG A 207 -15.20 6.58 -2.07
N GLY A 208 -14.22 5.68 -2.06
CA GLY A 208 -14.40 4.28 -1.68
C GLY A 208 -14.60 3.34 -2.88
N THR A 209 -14.56 3.84 -4.12
CA THR A 209 -14.71 2.98 -5.30
C THR A 209 -13.42 2.21 -5.61
N GLU A 210 -12.26 2.86 -5.45
CA GLU A 210 -10.96 2.21 -5.58
C GLU A 210 -10.46 1.65 -4.25
N ASP A 211 -10.79 2.33 -3.14
CA ASP A 211 -10.18 2.15 -1.83
C ASP A 211 -11.14 2.50 -0.67
N ASP A 212 -11.75 1.55 0.04
CA ASP A 212 -11.69 0.09 -0.19
C ASP A 212 -13.08 -0.58 -0.13
N LYS A 213 -14.16 0.20 -0.30
CA LYS A 213 -15.52 -0.36 -0.27
C LYS A 213 -15.74 -1.39 -1.39
N ASN A 214 -14.99 -1.31 -2.49
CA ASN A 214 -14.95 -2.36 -3.51
C ASN A 214 -14.51 -3.71 -2.95
N ALA A 215 -13.48 -3.79 -2.11
CA ALA A 215 -13.03 -5.06 -1.54
C ALA A 215 -14.09 -5.71 -0.66
N ILE A 216 -14.77 -4.92 0.18
CA ILE A 216 -15.90 -5.39 1.00
C ILE A 216 -16.93 -6.08 0.09
N VAL A 217 -17.31 -5.42 -1.00
CA VAL A 217 -18.33 -5.95 -1.92
C VAL A 217 -17.85 -7.21 -2.63
N VAL A 218 -16.67 -7.21 -3.24
CA VAL A 218 -16.20 -8.40 -3.99
C VAL A 218 -15.98 -9.60 -3.07
N ALA A 219 -15.51 -9.39 -1.84
CA ALA A 219 -15.35 -10.45 -0.85
C ALA A 219 -16.70 -11.02 -0.40
N LEU A 220 -17.69 -10.16 -0.10
CA LEU A 220 -19.04 -10.62 0.28
C LEU A 220 -19.71 -11.45 -0.83
N TYR A 221 -19.60 -11.01 -2.09
CA TYR A 221 -20.18 -11.75 -3.21
C TYR A 221 -19.40 -13.04 -3.54
N ALA A 222 -18.08 -13.06 -3.39
CA ALA A 222 -17.30 -14.30 -3.48
C ALA A 222 -17.74 -15.32 -2.41
N MET A 223 -17.89 -14.87 -1.15
CA MET A 223 -18.39 -15.71 -0.07
C MET A 223 -19.81 -16.22 -0.35
N LYS A 224 -20.67 -15.36 -0.88
CA LYS A 224 -22.03 -15.72 -1.30
C LYS A 224 -22.03 -16.85 -2.32
N VAL A 225 -21.26 -16.71 -3.40
CA VAL A 225 -21.23 -17.72 -4.48
C VAL A 225 -20.74 -19.05 -3.95
N ILE A 226 -19.67 -19.05 -3.16
CA ILE A 226 -19.10 -20.27 -2.57
C ILE A 226 -20.12 -20.99 -1.69
N LYS A 227 -20.89 -20.22 -0.91
CA LYS A 227 -21.96 -20.75 -0.07
C LYS A 227 -23.13 -21.29 -0.89
N ASP A 228 -23.66 -20.50 -1.82
CA ASP A 228 -24.84 -20.84 -2.64
C ASP A 228 -24.57 -22.08 -3.50
N GLU A 229 -23.37 -22.16 -4.08
CA GLU A 229 -22.92 -23.28 -4.92
C GLU A 229 -22.32 -24.44 -4.10
N LYS A 230 -22.33 -24.34 -2.77
CA LYS A 230 -21.94 -25.39 -1.80
C LYS A 230 -20.55 -25.98 -2.06
N LEU A 231 -19.59 -25.12 -2.35
CA LEU A 231 -18.21 -25.54 -2.57
C LEU A 231 -17.65 -26.22 -1.31
N PRO A 232 -17.02 -27.40 -1.42
CA PRO A 232 -16.49 -28.11 -0.26
C PRO A 232 -15.15 -27.50 0.17
N LEU A 233 -15.21 -26.45 0.98
CA LEU A 233 -14.04 -25.79 1.56
C LEU A 233 -13.37 -26.67 2.62
N ALA A 234 -12.04 -26.70 2.61
CA ALA A 234 -11.18 -27.36 3.59
C ALA A 234 -10.76 -26.46 4.76
N ARG A 235 -11.27 -25.22 4.79
CA ARG A 235 -10.93 -24.17 5.77
C ARG A 235 -12.01 -23.12 5.83
N ASN A 236 -11.99 -22.32 6.90
CA ASN A 236 -12.91 -21.22 7.14
C ASN A 236 -12.33 -19.90 6.61
N PHE A 237 -13.20 -18.97 6.21
CA PHE A 237 -12.82 -17.61 5.85
C PHE A 237 -13.47 -16.60 6.78
N LYS A 238 -12.72 -15.57 7.16
CA LYS A 238 -13.23 -14.40 7.87
C LYS A 238 -12.89 -13.14 7.11
N LEU A 239 -13.90 -12.42 6.64
CA LEU A 239 -13.74 -11.05 6.18
C LEU A 239 -13.76 -10.15 7.42
N LEU A 240 -12.67 -9.42 7.64
CA LEU A 240 -12.50 -8.47 8.73
C LEU A 240 -12.49 -7.08 8.09
N VAL A 241 -13.56 -6.32 8.32
CA VAL A 241 -13.70 -4.95 7.81
C VAL A 241 -13.25 -3.98 8.90
N ASP A 242 -12.09 -3.35 8.72
CA ASP A 242 -11.51 -2.30 9.58
C ASP A 242 -12.29 -0.97 9.42
N THR A 243 -12.28 -0.12 10.44
CA THR A 243 -12.90 1.22 10.43
C THR A 243 -11.91 2.36 10.64
N THR A 244 -10.61 2.06 10.74
CA THR A 244 -9.54 2.98 11.14
C THR A 244 -8.27 2.86 10.30
N GLU A 245 -8.28 2.10 9.19
CA GLU A 245 -7.10 1.86 8.35
C GLU A 245 -6.44 3.19 7.93
N GLU A 246 -7.27 4.13 7.45
CA GLU A 246 -6.86 5.41 6.87
C GLU A 246 -6.47 6.46 7.92
N THR A 247 -6.49 6.07 9.20
CA THR A 247 -6.36 6.97 10.34
C THR A 247 -5.37 6.47 11.37
N SER A 248 -5.84 5.78 12.41
CA SER A 248 -5.01 5.29 13.53
C SER A 248 -4.49 3.87 13.30
N GLY A 249 -5.15 3.08 12.45
CA GLY A 249 -4.85 1.67 12.24
C GLY A 249 -5.00 0.81 13.50
N ASP A 250 -5.81 1.21 14.47
CA ASP A 250 -5.90 0.58 15.79
C ASP A 250 -7.02 -0.47 15.91
N ALA A 251 -7.97 -0.55 14.97
CA ALA A 251 -9.08 -1.49 15.08
C ALA A 251 -8.69 -2.96 14.91
N ILE A 252 -7.84 -3.31 13.93
CA ILE A 252 -7.35 -4.69 13.76
C ILE A 252 -6.48 -5.14 14.95
N PRO A 253 -5.51 -4.34 15.44
CA PRO A 253 -4.83 -4.62 16.70
C PRO A 253 -5.81 -4.84 17.87
N TYR A 254 -6.78 -3.94 18.06
CA TYR A 254 -7.82 -4.06 19.10
C TYR A 254 -8.60 -5.38 18.98
N TYR A 255 -8.93 -5.80 17.76
CA TYR A 255 -9.63 -7.05 17.49
C TYR A 255 -8.78 -8.27 17.87
N PHE A 256 -7.51 -8.33 17.49
CA PHE A 256 -6.66 -9.49 17.78
C PHE A 256 -6.18 -9.59 19.23
N GLU A 257 -6.19 -8.50 19.99
CA GLU A 257 -6.05 -8.56 21.46
C GLU A 257 -7.18 -9.37 22.13
N ARG A 258 -8.34 -9.51 21.47
CA ARG A 258 -9.56 -10.11 22.01
C ARG A 258 -10.00 -11.37 21.27
N ASN A 259 -9.39 -11.69 20.15
CA ASN A 259 -9.80 -12.77 19.25
C ASN A 259 -8.58 -13.48 18.66
N PRO A 260 -8.67 -14.78 18.34
CA PRO A 260 -7.58 -15.50 17.70
C PRO A 260 -7.18 -14.86 16.36
N THR A 261 -5.88 -14.67 16.16
CA THR A 261 -5.32 -14.24 14.88
C THR A 261 -5.32 -15.40 13.89
N PRO A 262 -5.89 -15.24 12.68
CA PRO A 262 -5.76 -16.23 11.61
C PRO A 262 -4.28 -16.53 11.29
N THR A 263 -3.97 -17.77 10.94
CA THR A 263 -2.61 -18.17 10.55
C THR A 263 -2.23 -17.63 9.16
N TYR A 264 -3.23 -17.35 8.32
CA TYR A 264 -3.07 -16.82 6.98
C TYR A 264 -3.93 -15.57 6.84
N ASN A 265 -3.32 -14.47 6.40
CA ASN A 265 -3.96 -13.17 6.31
C ASN A 265 -3.68 -12.54 4.96
N MET A 266 -4.72 -11.97 4.35
CA MET A 266 -4.59 -11.33 3.06
C MET A 266 -5.38 -10.03 3.02
N ALA A 267 -4.71 -8.93 2.68
CA ALA A 267 -5.35 -7.66 2.41
C ALA A 267 -5.80 -7.61 0.94
N LEU A 268 -7.04 -7.17 0.73
CA LEU A 268 -7.58 -6.82 -0.59
C LEU A 268 -7.43 -5.31 -0.88
N ASP A 269 -6.51 -4.68 -0.16
CA ASP A 269 -6.18 -3.26 -0.21
C ASP A 269 -4.70 -3.09 -0.60
N GLY A 270 -4.42 -3.34 -1.88
CA GLY A 270 -3.06 -3.36 -2.40
C GLY A 270 -3.00 -3.57 -3.91
N GLY A 271 -1.80 -3.89 -4.40
CA GLY A 271 -1.55 -4.15 -5.82
C GLY A 271 -1.62 -5.64 -6.17
N TYR A 272 -2.08 -5.96 -7.38
CA TYR A 272 -1.79 -7.24 -8.02
C TYR A 272 -0.30 -7.31 -8.45
N PRO A 273 0.30 -8.51 -8.54
CA PRO A 273 -0.33 -9.83 -8.41
C PRO A 273 -0.56 -10.26 -6.96
N VAL A 274 0.49 -10.63 -6.23
CA VAL A 274 0.44 -10.88 -4.79
C VAL A 274 1.72 -10.31 -4.21
N VAL A 275 1.59 -9.41 -3.23
CA VAL A 275 2.74 -8.77 -2.58
C VAL A 275 3.14 -9.60 -1.38
N ILE A 276 4.29 -10.27 -1.49
CA ILE A 276 4.84 -11.12 -0.41
C ILE A 276 5.91 -10.40 0.40
N ALA A 277 6.25 -9.16 0.03
CA ALA A 277 7.29 -8.41 0.69
C ALA A 277 6.93 -6.93 0.81
N GLU A 278 7.16 -6.38 2.00
CA GLU A 278 6.99 -4.96 2.32
C GLU A 278 8.23 -4.48 3.06
N LYS A 279 8.77 -3.34 2.67
CA LYS A 279 9.91 -2.75 3.40
C LYS A 279 9.51 -2.43 4.84
N GLY A 280 10.42 -2.68 5.77
CA GLY A 280 10.25 -2.31 7.17
C GLY A 280 10.19 -0.79 7.31
N TYR A 281 9.41 -0.31 8.28
CA TYR A 281 9.29 1.11 8.58
C TYR A 281 10.31 1.52 9.64
N GLY A 282 10.93 2.68 9.48
CA GLY A 282 11.79 3.25 10.52
C GLY A 282 11.73 4.76 10.57
N THR A 283 12.26 5.32 11.65
CA THR A 283 12.40 6.76 11.87
C THR A 283 13.67 7.04 12.66
N VAL A 284 14.44 8.02 12.19
CA VAL A 284 15.46 8.71 12.98
C VAL A 284 14.91 10.07 13.35
N MET A 285 14.55 10.27 14.62
CA MET A 285 14.10 11.55 15.15
C MET A 285 15.29 12.30 15.72
N ALA A 286 15.60 13.48 15.20
CA ALA A 286 16.61 14.38 15.72
C ALA A 286 15.95 15.51 16.49
N ASN A 287 16.31 15.66 17.76
CA ASN A 287 15.74 16.62 18.70
C ASN A 287 16.79 17.68 19.07
N PHE A 288 16.48 18.94 18.78
CA PHE A 288 17.33 20.09 19.08
C PHE A 288 16.66 20.96 20.16
N ALA A 289 17.39 21.27 21.23
CA ALA A 289 16.89 22.17 22.26
C ALA A 289 16.72 23.58 21.70
N LYS A 290 15.55 24.19 21.92
CA LYS A 290 15.29 25.56 21.50
C LYS A 290 16.19 26.52 22.27
N ARG A 291 16.86 27.42 21.53
CA ARG A 291 17.75 28.43 22.10
C ARG A 291 17.64 29.75 21.35
N LYS A 292 18.03 30.84 22.01
CA LYS A 292 18.11 32.16 21.35
C LYS A 292 19.21 32.14 20.31
N GLY A 293 19.00 32.85 19.21
CA GLY A 293 20.04 33.04 18.20
C GLY A 293 21.28 33.74 18.76
N GLU A 294 22.44 33.15 18.50
CA GLU A 294 23.76 33.69 18.82
C GLU A 294 24.45 34.25 17.58
N GLY A 295 25.31 35.26 17.75
CA GLY A 295 25.99 35.91 16.64
C GLY A 295 25.18 37.04 16.00
N ASN A 296 25.50 37.36 14.74
CA ASN A 296 24.99 38.54 14.04
C ASN A 296 24.12 38.16 12.84
N GLY A 297 23.22 39.06 12.47
CA GLY A 297 22.38 38.93 11.28
C GLY A 297 20.98 38.43 11.57
N ALA A 298 20.34 37.82 10.59
CA ALA A 298 18.95 37.42 10.67
C ALA A 298 18.78 36.17 11.55
N GLU A 299 17.67 36.08 12.28
CA GLU A 299 17.37 34.95 13.15
C GLU A 299 16.22 34.15 12.57
N ILE A 300 16.41 32.84 12.36
CA ILE A 300 15.32 31.94 11.99
C ILE A 300 14.47 31.69 13.24
N ILE A 301 13.17 31.94 13.15
CA ILE A 301 12.23 31.81 14.28
C ILE A 301 11.20 30.69 14.10
N SER A 302 11.01 30.21 12.88
CA SER A 302 10.12 29.08 12.60
C SER A 302 10.47 28.40 11.29
N MET A 303 10.11 27.13 11.18
CA MET A 303 10.20 26.31 9.97
C MET A 303 9.00 25.37 9.89
N THR A 304 8.47 25.17 8.68
CA THR A 304 7.43 24.18 8.41
C THR A 304 7.98 23.01 7.59
N GLY A 305 7.34 21.85 7.73
CA GLY A 305 7.61 20.64 6.96
C GLY A 305 6.38 19.74 6.90
N GLY A 306 6.58 18.45 6.62
CA GLY A 306 5.48 17.48 6.63
C GLY A 306 4.85 17.38 8.01
N LYS A 307 3.51 17.26 8.05
CA LYS A 307 2.75 17.07 9.29
C LYS A 307 2.76 15.61 9.76
N ALA A 308 3.13 14.69 8.89
CA ALA A 308 3.29 13.27 9.17
C ALA A 308 4.69 12.81 8.72
N THR A 309 5.25 11.82 9.42
CA THR A 309 6.58 11.26 9.12
C THR A 309 6.62 10.50 7.80
N ASN A 310 5.48 10.06 7.27
CA ASN A 310 5.38 9.31 6.03
C ASN A 310 5.10 10.16 4.77
N GLN A 311 5.04 11.49 4.87
CA GLN A 311 4.66 12.37 3.76
C GLN A 311 5.74 13.40 3.42
N ILE A 312 6.08 13.52 2.13
CA ILE A 312 6.86 14.64 1.60
C ILE A 312 5.87 15.79 1.29
N PRO A 313 5.97 16.97 1.92
CA PRO A 313 5.05 18.07 1.66
C PRO A 313 5.33 18.74 0.31
N SER A 314 4.37 19.53 -0.20
CA SER A 314 4.56 20.35 -1.41
C SER A 314 5.41 21.60 -1.17
N ALA A 315 5.52 22.07 0.08
CA ALA A 315 6.36 23.23 0.43
C ALA A 315 6.95 23.14 1.84
N SER A 316 8.06 23.84 2.05
CA SER A 316 8.64 24.15 3.36
C SER A 316 8.84 25.66 3.46
N VAL A 317 8.46 26.25 4.59
CA VAL A 317 8.47 27.70 4.81
C VAL A 317 9.26 28.01 6.07
N VAL A 318 10.18 28.96 5.96
CA VAL A 318 11.01 29.47 7.06
C VAL A 318 10.73 30.94 7.26
N THR A 319 10.57 31.37 8.51
CA THR A 319 10.45 32.79 8.84
C THR A 319 11.71 33.27 9.52
N LEU A 320 12.28 34.34 8.97
CA LEU A 320 13.47 35.01 9.48
C LEU A 320 13.11 36.41 9.98
N VAL A 321 13.65 36.83 11.12
CA VAL A 321 13.54 38.21 11.62
C VAL A 321 14.86 38.95 11.43
N THR A 322 14.78 40.21 11.03
CA THR A 322 15.95 41.05 10.76
C THR A 322 15.57 42.53 10.77
N ASP A 323 16.53 43.39 11.07
CA ASP A 323 16.35 44.85 10.95
C ASP A 323 16.38 45.32 9.48
N LYS A 324 16.79 44.44 8.54
CA LYS A 324 16.96 44.76 7.12
C LYS A 324 16.25 43.75 6.19
N PRO A 325 14.91 43.66 6.25
CA PRO A 325 14.17 42.60 5.55
C PRO A 325 14.30 42.66 4.02
N ALA A 326 14.33 43.85 3.43
CA ALA A 326 14.45 43.99 1.97
C ALA A 326 15.82 43.52 1.45
N GLU A 327 16.91 43.90 2.12
CA GLU A 327 18.27 43.45 1.78
C GLU A 327 18.41 41.92 1.94
N LEU A 328 17.89 41.38 3.04
CA LEU A 328 17.91 39.94 3.29
C LEU A 328 17.12 39.18 2.23
N ALA A 329 15.90 39.62 1.89
CA ALA A 329 15.06 38.96 0.90
C ALA A 329 15.75 38.92 -0.48
N ALA A 330 16.35 40.02 -0.92
CA ALA A 330 17.08 40.06 -2.18
C ALA A 330 18.31 39.12 -2.18
N SER A 331 19.05 39.07 -1.06
CA SER A 331 20.19 38.17 -0.92
C SER A 331 19.78 36.70 -0.94
N LEU A 332 18.73 36.35 -0.18
CA LEU A 332 18.18 35.00 -0.12
C LEU A 332 17.60 34.57 -1.47
N GLN A 333 16.88 35.45 -2.18
CA GLN A 333 16.35 35.13 -3.51
C GLN A 333 17.48 34.81 -4.48
N LYS A 334 18.50 35.68 -4.57
CA LYS A 334 19.65 35.46 -5.46
C LYS A 334 20.39 34.16 -5.13
N ALA A 335 20.61 33.87 -3.85
CA ALA A 335 21.24 32.62 -3.42
C ALA A 335 20.34 31.40 -3.73
N GLY A 336 19.03 31.55 -3.53
CA GLY A 336 18.01 30.54 -3.80
C GLY A 336 17.94 30.15 -5.28
N ASP A 337 17.91 31.13 -6.18
CA ASP A 337 17.90 30.91 -7.63
C ASP A 337 19.15 30.13 -8.08
N ALA A 338 20.32 30.53 -7.58
CA ALA A 338 21.58 29.85 -7.86
C ALA A 338 21.59 28.42 -7.30
N TYR A 339 21.07 28.23 -6.07
CA TYR A 339 20.98 26.94 -5.42
C TYR A 339 20.00 26.00 -6.15
N ALA A 340 18.82 26.48 -6.53
CA ALA A 340 17.84 25.70 -7.29
C ALA A 340 18.41 25.20 -8.61
N LYS A 341 19.05 26.10 -9.37
CA LYS A 341 19.71 25.77 -10.63
C LYS A 341 20.83 24.73 -10.47
N ALA A 342 21.60 24.81 -9.38
CA ALA A 342 22.69 23.88 -9.11
C ALA A 342 22.22 22.48 -8.66
N ASN A 343 20.98 22.37 -8.17
CA ASN A 343 20.45 21.15 -7.53
C ASN A 343 19.23 20.58 -8.26
N GLY A 344 19.25 20.60 -9.60
CA GLY A 344 18.25 19.95 -10.45
C GLY A 344 17.28 20.89 -11.15
N GLY A 345 17.02 22.08 -10.58
CA GLY A 345 16.10 23.07 -11.18
C GLY A 345 14.63 22.61 -11.21
N ASP A 346 14.28 21.58 -10.44
CA ASP A 346 12.94 20.97 -10.35
C ASP A 346 12.10 21.51 -9.18
N PHE A 347 12.58 22.58 -8.54
CA PHE A 347 11.95 23.24 -7.39
C PHE A 347 12.17 24.76 -7.44
N GLU A 348 11.38 25.49 -6.66
CA GLU A 348 11.47 26.94 -6.55
C GLU A 348 11.90 27.36 -5.14
N VAL A 349 12.70 28.42 -5.06
CA VAL A 349 13.01 29.13 -3.81
C VAL A 349 12.48 30.56 -3.95
N ALA A 350 11.65 31.01 -3.00
CA ALA A 350 11.08 32.35 -2.99
C ALA A 350 11.31 33.03 -1.65
N ALA A 351 11.92 34.22 -1.64
CA ALA A 351 12.12 35.02 -0.45
C ALA A 351 11.31 36.32 -0.53
N LYS A 352 10.34 36.49 0.37
CA LYS A 352 9.45 37.66 0.40
C LYS A 352 9.51 38.38 1.73
N VAL A 353 9.56 39.71 1.69
CA VAL A 353 9.43 40.54 2.90
C VAL A 353 8.06 40.30 3.53
N ASP A 354 8.04 40.05 4.83
CA ASP A 354 6.83 39.84 5.63
C ASP A 354 6.97 40.60 6.95
N GLY A 355 6.38 41.79 7.03
CA GLY A 355 6.53 42.69 8.18
C GLY A 355 7.99 43.06 8.47
N LYS A 356 8.47 42.74 9.68
CA LYS A 356 9.86 42.94 10.12
C LYS A 356 10.78 41.75 9.80
N GLY A 357 10.39 40.91 8.86
CA GLY A 357 11.08 39.67 8.54
C GLY A 357 11.03 39.30 7.07
N VAL A 358 11.49 38.09 6.79
CA VAL A 358 11.45 37.47 5.47
C VAL A 358 10.84 36.09 5.61
N LYS A 359 9.84 35.80 4.76
CA LYS A 359 9.29 34.47 4.56
C LYS A 359 10.03 33.84 3.38
N LEU A 360 10.80 32.80 3.68
CA LEU A 360 11.54 32.00 2.71
C LEU A 360 10.76 30.71 2.45
N THR A 361 10.38 30.47 1.21
CA THR A 361 9.59 29.30 0.80
C THR A 361 10.40 28.47 -0.18
N VAL A 362 10.47 27.16 0.05
CA VAL A 362 10.89 26.17 -0.95
C VAL A 362 9.66 25.40 -1.39
N THR A 363 9.36 25.43 -2.68
CA THR A 363 8.22 24.71 -3.29
C THR A 363 8.75 23.54 -4.10
N GLY A 364 8.24 22.35 -3.83
CA GLY A 364 8.58 21.12 -4.53
C GLY A 364 7.34 20.34 -4.96
N VAL A 365 7.44 19.02 -4.96
CA VAL A 365 6.38 18.09 -5.38
C VAL A 365 6.13 17.11 -4.26
N SER A 366 4.87 17.04 -3.80
CA SER A 366 4.43 16.12 -2.76
C SER A 366 4.55 14.67 -3.22
N ALA A 367 4.93 13.78 -2.30
CA ALA A 367 5.03 12.35 -2.55
C ALA A 367 4.90 11.55 -1.25
N HIS A 368 4.59 10.26 -1.37
CA HIS A 368 4.68 9.35 -0.24
C HIS A 368 6.16 9.05 0.06
N SER A 369 6.53 9.03 1.34
CA SER A 369 7.92 8.83 1.79
C SER A 369 8.57 7.52 1.35
N SER A 370 7.76 6.51 0.99
CA SER A 370 8.27 5.22 0.52
C SER A 370 8.79 5.24 -0.92
N GLU A 371 8.34 6.22 -1.71
CA GLU A 371 8.73 6.43 -3.11
C GLU A 371 9.23 7.87 -3.27
N PRO A 372 10.29 8.27 -2.56
CA PRO A 372 10.78 9.65 -2.58
C PRO A 372 11.18 10.14 -3.98
N GLU A 373 11.51 9.24 -4.89
CA GLU A 373 11.80 9.51 -6.30
C GLU A 373 10.60 10.05 -7.09
N SER A 374 9.37 9.83 -6.61
CA SER A 374 8.14 10.34 -7.23
C SER A 374 7.88 11.82 -6.91
N GLY A 375 8.67 12.42 -6.02
CA GLY A 375 8.51 13.81 -5.57
C GLY A 375 9.80 14.61 -5.58
N VAL A 376 9.69 15.85 -5.13
CA VAL A 376 10.78 16.81 -5.03
C VAL A 376 10.74 17.40 -3.63
N ASN A 377 11.51 16.81 -2.70
CA ASN A 377 11.38 17.08 -1.27
C ASN A 377 11.83 18.52 -0.90
N PRO A 378 10.92 19.41 -0.47
CA PRO A 378 11.25 20.79 -0.15
C PRO A 378 11.87 20.94 1.25
N VAL A 379 11.69 20.00 2.18
CA VAL A 379 12.24 20.08 3.54
C VAL A 379 13.75 19.85 3.51
N ALA A 380 14.18 18.76 2.85
CA ALA A 380 15.60 18.47 2.66
C ALA A 380 16.32 19.61 1.91
N ARG A 381 15.66 20.16 0.88
CA ARG A 381 16.17 21.30 0.10
C ARG A 381 16.24 22.60 0.91
N MET A 382 15.25 22.90 1.75
CA MET A 382 15.28 24.05 2.65
C MET A 382 16.46 23.96 3.63
N LEU A 383 16.64 22.80 4.27
CA LEU A 383 17.72 22.59 5.23
C LEU A 383 19.10 22.65 4.57
N SER A 384 19.27 21.99 3.43
CA SER A 384 20.52 22.05 2.65
C SER A 384 20.79 23.46 2.13
N PHE A 385 19.75 24.19 1.70
CA PHE A 385 19.89 25.59 1.31
C PHE A 385 20.35 26.46 2.48
N ILE A 386 19.72 26.38 3.66
CA ILE A 386 20.13 27.12 4.87
C ILE A 386 21.59 26.82 5.23
N ASN A 387 22.00 25.56 5.22
CA ASN A 387 23.40 25.19 5.48
C ASN A 387 24.35 25.82 4.45
N SER A 388 23.95 25.85 3.17
CA SER A 388 24.74 26.44 2.09
C SER A 388 24.93 27.97 2.18
N LEU A 389 24.16 28.64 3.04
CA LEU A 389 24.25 30.09 3.29
C LEU A 389 25.37 30.45 4.26
N ASP A 390 25.97 29.48 4.96
CA ASP A 390 27.06 29.74 5.89
C ASP A 390 28.20 30.51 5.22
N GLY A 391 28.66 31.58 5.88
CA GLY A 391 29.63 32.53 5.35
C GLY A 391 29.16 33.42 4.18
N LYS A 392 27.94 33.24 3.64
CA LYS A 392 27.40 34.04 2.53
C LYS A 392 26.30 35.01 2.97
N VAL A 393 25.46 34.58 3.91
CA VAL A 393 24.41 35.40 4.52
C VAL A 393 24.59 35.35 6.03
N ALA A 394 24.63 36.52 6.67
CA ALA A 394 24.75 36.58 8.13
C ALA A 394 23.46 36.08 8.78
N LEU A 395 23.54 34.89 9.38
CA LEU A 395 22.48 34.27 10.16
C LEU A 395 22.95 34.07 11.60
N LYS A 396 22.08 34.31 12.57
CA LYS A 396 22.32 33.89 13.94
C LYS A 396 22.24 32.36 14.04
N HIS A 397 23.10 31.78 14.86
CA HIS A 397 23.12 30.35 15.11
C HIS A 397 22.13 29.97 16.20
N ASN A 398 21.25 29.02 15.90
CA ASN A 398 20.29 28.42 16.82
C ASN A 398 19.93 26.98 16.38
N GLN A 399 18.88 26.40 16.96
CA GLN A 399 18.44 25.05 16.65
C GLN A 399 18.13 24.83 15.15
N PHE A 400 17.69 25.85 14.41
CA PHE A 400 17.37 25.69 12.98
C PHE A 400 18.63 25.58 12.12
N THR A 401 19.66 26.38 12.43
CA THR A 401 20.97 26.27 11.72
C THR A 401 21.69 24.99 12.10
N ASP A 402 21.57 24.54 13.35
CA ASP A 402 22.12 23.26 13.81
C ASP A 402 21.44 22.08 13.10
N ALA A 403 20.12 22.15 12.97
CA ALA A 403 19.32 21.17 12.24
C ALA A 403 19.61 21.17 10.73
N ALA A 404 19.82 22.35 10.13
CA ALA A 404 20.24 22.48 8.74
C ALA A 404 21.59 21.80 8.47
N ARG A 405 22.57 22.04 9.35
CA ARG A 405 23.89 21.39 9.27
C ARG A 405 23.80 19.88 9.47
N TYR A 406 23.04 19.41 10.47
CA TYR A 406 22.75 18.00 10.67
C TYR A 406 22.17 17.34 9.42
N ALA A 407 21.12 17.94 8.87
CA ALA A 407 20.41 17.40 7.73
C ALA A 407 21.32 17.31 6.51
N ASP A 408 22.06 18.38 6.19
CA ASP A 408 22.91 18.44 5.00
C ASP A 408 24.17 17.56 5.09
N ASP A 409 24.83 17.54 6.25
CA ASP A 409 26.05 16.75 6.46
C ASP A 409 25.76 15.23 6.44
N ASN A 410 24.61 14.81 6.97
CA ASN A 410 24.30 13.40 7.19
C ASN A 410 23.35 12.80 6.15
N TRP A 411 22.43 13.59 5.60
CA TRP A 411 21.39 13.10 4.67
C TRP A 411 21.45 13.81 3.32
N GLY A 412 21.56 15.13 3.32
CA GLY A 412 21.60 15.95 2.11
C GLY A 412 20.31 15.82 1.28
N LEU A 413 20.46 15.90 -0.04
CA LEU A 413 19.37 15.64 -1.00
C LEU A 413 19.28 14.15 -1.40
N ASP A 414 20.15 13.31 -0.83
CA ASP A 414 20.15 11.87 -1.07
C ASP A 414 19.02 11.20 -0.28
N TYR A 415 18.33 10.28 -0.93
CA TYR A 415 17.29 9.47 -0.31
C TYR A 415 17.65 7.99 -0.23
N LEU A 416 18.90 7.61 -0.53
CA LEU A 416 19.36 6.21 -0.54
C LEU A 416 20.33 5.89 0.61
N GLY A 417 20.44 6.77 1.61
CA GLY A 417 21.33 6.61 2.76
C GLY A 417 22.83 6.60 2.43
N LYS A 418 23.22 7.04 1.23
CA LYS A 418 24.61 7.15 0.77
C LYS A 418 25.37 8.23 1.51
N LYS A 419 24.73 9.38 1.82
CA LYS A 419 25.39 10.50 2.51
C LYS A 419 25.87 10.09 3.91
N LEU A 420 25.03 9.40 4.68
CA LEU A 420 25.39 8.85 5.99
C LEU A 420 26.29 7.60 5.88
N GLY A 421 26.27 6.95 4.72
CA GLY A 421 27.03 5.73 4.44
C GLY A 421 26.37 4.45 4.96
N VAL A 422 25.04 4.44 5.10
CA VAL A 422 24.25 3.30 5.60
C VAL A 422 23.47 2.57 4.50
N GLY A 423 23.44 3.14 3.29
CA GLY A 423 22.72 2.63 2.13
C GLY A 423 23.06 1.18 1.78
N PHE A 424 22.01 0.40 1.49
CA PHE A 424 22.11 -0.97 0.97
C PHE A 424 20.88 -1.29 0.13
N SER A 425 20.89 -2.42 -0.59
CA SER A 425 19.77 -2.84 -1.43
C SER A 425 19.59 -4.35 -1.37
N ASP A 426 18.33 -4.76 -1.49
CA ASP A 426 17.94 -6.12 -1.80
C ASP A 426 17.59 -6.23 -3.30
N SER A 427 17.75 -7.42 -3.89
CA SER A 427 17.44 -7.64 -5.31
C SER A 427 15.95 -7.70 -5.60
N PHE A 428 15.13 -8.05 -4.61
CA PHE A 428 13.67 -8.15 -4.75
C PHE A 428 12.98 -6.88 -4.25
N MET A 429 13.33 -6.41 -3.06
CA MET A 429 12.69 -5.25 -2.40
C MET A 429 13.31 -3.91 -2.81
N GLY A 430 14.44 -3.90 -3.51
CA GLY A 430 15.14 -2.67 -3.88
C GLY A 430 15.91 -2.02 -2.71
N PRO A 431 16.20 -0.71 -2.80
CA PRO A 431 17.12 -0.05 -1.88
C PRO A 431 16.47 0.38 -0.56
N LEU A 432 17.30 0.55 0.48
CA LEU A 432 16.98 1.39 1.64
C LEU A 432 16.66 2.79 1.15
N THR A 433 15.54 3.36 1.61
CA THR A 433 15.25 4.78 1.39
C THR A 433 15.25 5.57 2.70
N THR A 434 15.70 6.82 2.63
CA THR A 434 15.91 7.73 3.77
C THR A 434 15.36 9.12 3.43
N SER A 435 14.16 9.45 3.90
CA SER A 435 13.44 10.66 3.48
C SER A 435 13.24 11.60 4.66
N LEU A 436 13.82 12.81 4.60
CA LEU A 436 13.57 13.85 5.61
C LEU A 436 12.22 14.52 5.34
N THR A 437 11.20 14.15 6.11
CA THR A 437 9.79 14.44 5.80
C THR A 437 9.15 15.37 6.82
N TYR A 438 9.44 15.17 8.09
CA TYR A 438 8.72 15.82 9.20
C TYR A 438 9.53 16.93 9.85
N VAL A 439 8.82 18.00 10.19
CA VAL A 439 9.30 19.10 11.05
C VAL A 439 8.29 19.29 12.16
N GLY A 440 8.74 19.12 13.40
CA GLY A 440 7.95 19.37 14.60
C GLY A 440 8.58 20.46 15.45
N GLU A 441 7.76 21.30 16.06
CA GLU A 441 8.23 22.27 17.06
C GLU A 441 7.26 22.28 18.24
N ASP A 442 7.80 22.14 19.45
CA ASP A 442 7.09 22.39 20.70
C ASP A 442 7.82 23.48 21.51
N ASP A 443 7.32 23.81 22.70
CA ASP A 443 7.86 24.90 23.52
C ASP A 443 9.36 24.75 23.86
N LYS A 444 9.89 23.52 23.80
CA LYS A 444 11.26 23.20 24.23
C LYS A 444 12.16 22.68 23.12
N THR A 445 11.59 22.05 22.09
CA THR A 445 12.35 21.27 21.12
C THR A 445 11.91 21.51 19.69
N PHE A 446 12.90 21.59 18.79
CA PHE A 446 12.73 21.50 17.35
C PHE A 446 13.11 20.10 16.90
N LYS A 447 12.28 19.47 16.07
CA LYS A 447 12.38 18.05 15.69
C LYS A 447 12.42 17.89 14.19
N LEU A 448 13.33 17.05 13.72
CA LEU A 448 13.35 16.56 12.35
C LEU A 448 13.23 15.04 12.35
N ALA A 449 12.36 14.49 11.50
CA ALA A 449 12.29 13.04 11.31
C ALA A 449 12.77 12.65 9.91
N VAL A 450 13.68 11.66 9.87
CA VAL A 450 14.04 10.94 8.65
C VAL A 450 13.30 9.62 8.65
N ASN A 451 12.37 9.45 7.71
CA ASN A 451 11.69 8.19 7.46
C ASN A 451 12.64 7.20 6.80
N LEU A 452 12.62 5.95 7.26
CA LEU A 452 13.38 4.85 6.67
C LEU A 452 12.41 3.84 6.08
N ARG A 453 12.67 3.37 4.85
CA ARG A 453 12.07 2.13 4.33
C ARG A 453 13.15 1.09 4.11
N VAL A 454 13.11 0.04 4.92
CA VAL A 454 14.20 -0.91 5.12
C VAL A 454 13.93 -2.19 4.32
N PRO A 455 14.69 -2.51 3.27
CA PRO A 455 14.59 -3.80 2.61
C PRO A 455 15.27 -4.89 3.45
N LYS A 456 15.03 -6.15 3.10
CA LYS A 456 15.77 -7.27 3.72
C LYS A 456 17.29 -7.12 3.51
N GLY A 457 18.07 -7.61 4.46
CA GLY A 457 19.53 -7.71 4.35
C GLY A 457 20.29 -7.29 5.60
N LYS A 458 19.80 -6.31 6.35
CA LYS A 458 20.31 -5.95 7.70
C LYS A 458 19.17 -6.11 8.71
N SER A 459 19.48 -6.62 9.91
CA SER A 459 18.50 -6.59 10.99
C SER A 459 18.29 -5.15 11.48
N PRO A 460 17.12 -4.84 12.06
CA PRO A 460 16.81 -3.54 12.65
C PRO A 460 17.85 -3.07 13.66
N GLU A 461 18.34 -3.96 14.53
CA GLU A 461 19.33 -3.64 15.57
C GLU A 461 20.65 -3.22 14.94
N LYS A 462 21.09 -3.96 13.90
CA LYS A 462 22.33 -3.65 13.20
C LYS A 462 22.25 -2.31 12.48
N LEU A 463 21.15 -2.05 11.76
CA LEU A 463 20.96 -0.79 11.06
C LEU A 463 20.86 0.38 12.05
N LYS A 464 20.12 0.21 13.14
CA LYS A 464 20.01 1.20 14.22
C LYS A 464 21.37 1.52 14.85
N ALA A 465 22.17 0.50 15.16
CA ALA A 465 23.51 0.70 15.73
C ALA A 465 24.44 1.44 14.76
N GLU A 466 24.41 1.08 13.47
CA GLU A 466 25.23 1.72 12.43
C GLU A 466 24.85 3.20 12.25
N ILE A 467 23.55 3.52 12.20
CA ILE A 467 23.07 4.91 12.14
C ILE A 467 23.52 5.67 13.39
N ALA A 468 23.32 5.10 14.58
CA ALA A 468 23.68 5.75 15.84
C ALA A 468 25.18 6.06 15.92
N GLU A 469 26.04 5.09 15.57
CA GLU A 469 27.50 5.29 15.56
C GLU A 469 27.92 6.45 14.65
N LYS A 470 27.36 6.53 13.44
CA LYS A 470 27.68 7.59 12.47
C LYS A 470 27.23 8.96 12.96
N LEU A 471 26.02 9.05 13.51
CA LEU A 471 25.47 10.31 14.02
C LEU A 471 26.17 10.77 15.30
N ASP A 472 26.54 9.86 16.19
CA ASP A 472 27.35 10.15 17.38
C ASP A 472 28.74 10.68 16.99
N ALA A 473 29.39 10.05 16.02
CA ALA A 473 30.69 10.50 15.51
C ALA A 473 30.58 11.91 14.87
N TRP A 474 29.50 12.16 14.12
CA TRP A 474 29.24 13.49 13.55
C TRP A 474 29.01 14.53 14.66
N SER A 475 28.14 14.28 15.63
CA SER A 475 27.83 15.23 16.72
C SER A 475 29.08 15.55 17.56
N LYS A 476 29.91 14.55 17.89
CA LYS A 476 31.19 14.76 18.59
C LYS A 476 32.16 15.64 17.81
N LYS A 477 32.19 15.49 16.47
CA LYS A 477 33.07 16.25 15.58
C LYS A 477 32.59 17.69 15.38
N THR A 478 31.28 17.91 15.28
CA THR A 478 30.71 19.22 14.97
C THR A 478 30.35 20.03 16.21
N HIS A 479 30.31 19.39 17.37
CA HIS A 479 29.84 19.95 18.64
C HIS A 479 28.39 20.46 18.60
N VAL A 480 27.60 19.97 17.64
CA VAL A 480 26.17 20.24 17.59
C VAL A 480 25.46 19.39 18.64
N ALA A 481 24.77 20.06 19.57
CA ALA A 481 23.96 19.41 20.59
C ALA A 481 22.63 18.92 19.98
N VAL A 482 22.50 17.60 19.85
CA VAL A 482 21.32 16.93 19.31
C VAL A 482 21.10 15.62 20.04
N ALA A 483 19.84 15.29 20.32
CA ALA A 483 19.44 14.00 20.86
C ALA A 483 18.69 13.20 19.79
N PHE A 484 18.90 11.89 19.74
CA PHE A 484 18.29 11.04 18.72
C PHE A 484 17.42 9.94 19.32
N ASP A 485 16.24 9.75 18.72
CA ASP A 485 15.42 8.57 18.92
C ASP A 485 15.40 7.73 17.64
N TYR A 486 15.57 6.42 17.79
CA TYR A 486 15.66 5.49 16.66
C TYR A 486 14.60 4.40 16.77
N SER A 487 13.76 4.31 15.75
CA SER A 487 12.82 3.21 15.53
C SER A 487 13.13 2.57 14.19
N VAL A 488 13.24 1.24 14.16
CA VAL A 488 13.40 0.45 12.94
C VAL A 488 12.63 -0.85 13.15
N ALA A 489 11.70 -1.15 12.26
CA ALA A 489 10.95 -2.40 12.22
C ALA A 489 11.54 -3.34 11.16
N GLU A 490 11.32 -4.65 11.35
CA GLU A 490 11.69 -5.67 10.37
C GLU A 490 10.92 -5.46 9.05
N PRO A 491 11.51 -5.79 7.89
CA PRO A 491 10.74 -5.97 6.68
C PRO A 491 9.87 -7.22 6.74
N MET A 492 8.73 -7.15 6.06
CA MET A 492 7.91 -8.31 5.75
C MET A 492 8.51 -9.06 4.56
N TYR A 493 8.74 -10.37 4.69
CA TYR A 493 9.04 -11.25 3.57
C TYR A 493 8.43 -12.63 3.80
N ARG A 494 7.48 -13.05 2.95
CA ARG A 494 6.83 -14.37 3.03
C ARG A 494 7.52 -15.39 2.14
N ASN A 495 7.41 -16.66 2.54
CA ASN A 495 8.03 -17.77 1.81
C ASN A 495 7.37 -17.93 0.43
N PRO A 496 8.09 -17.67 -0.69
CA PRO A 496 7.53 -17.82 -2.04
C PRO A 496 7.21 -19.27 -2.40
N GLU A 497 7.71 -20.24 -1.62
CA GLU A 497 7.44 -21.66 -1.85
C GLU A 497 6.10 -22.15 -1.29
N GLY A 498 5.40 -21.33 -0.49
CA GLY A 498 4.08 -21.67 0.06
C GLY A 498 3.04 -21.91 -1.05
N GLU A 499 2.20 -22.93 -0.89
CA GLU A 499 1.23 -23.30 -1.93
C GLU A 499 0.17 -22.22 -2.11
N TRP A 500 -0.24 -21.57 -1.02
CA TRP A 500 -1.25 -20.52 -1.06
C TRP A 500 -0.76 -19.27 -1.81
N VAL A 501 0.46 -18.78 -1.57
CA VAL A 501 1.00 -17.64 -2.32
C VAL A 501 1.23 -17.98 -3.79
N LYS A 502 1.61 -19.22 -4.12
CA LYS A 502 1.68 -19.70 -5.51
C LYS A 502 0.29 -19.72 -6.15
N ALA A 503 -0.73 -20.15 -5.43
CA ALA A 503 -2.11 -20.12 -5.91
C ALA A 503 -2.60 -18.69 -6.13
N LEU A 504 -2.33 -17.76 -5.21
CA LEU A 504 -2.64 -16.33 -5.38
C LEU A 504 -1.95 -15.76 -6.63
N LEU A 505 -0.64 -16.00 -6.77
CA LEU A 505 0.11 -15.56 -7.94
C LEU A 505 -0.48 -16.13 -9.24
N ALA A 506 -0.82 -17.42 -9.26
CA ALA A 506 -1.45 -18.06 -10.41
C ALA A 506 -2.81 -17.41 -10.74
N VAL A 507 -3.68 -17.21 -9.75
CA VAL A 507 -4.99 -16.56 -9.95
C VAL A 507 -4.83 -15.17 -10.55
N ALA A 508 -3.98 -14.32 -9.98
CA ALA A 508 -3.77 -12.96 -10.49
C ALA A 508 -3.14 -13.00 -11.89
N SER A 509 -2.03 -13.71 -12.07
CA SER A 509 -1.29 -13.72 -13.33
C SER A 509 -2.11 -14.25 -14.50
N GLU A 510 -2.85 -15.33 -14.29
CA GLU A 510 -3.72 -15.93 -15.30
C GLU A 510 -4.96 -15.06 -15.60
N ASN A 511 -5.54 -14.34 -14.63
CA ASN A 511 -6.70 -13.46 -14.88
C ASN A 511 -6.32 -12.16 -15.58
N LEU A 512 -5.16 -11.61 -15.24
CA LEU A 512 -4.71 -10.31 -15.74
C LEU A 512 -3.83 -10.41 -16.98
N GLY A 513 -3.45 -11.63 -17.39
CA GLY A 513 -2.51 -11.84 -18.51
C GLY A 513 -1.14 -11.23 -18.23
N MET A 514 -0.77 -11.11 -16.96
CA MET A 514 0.47 -10.48 -16.51
C MET A 514 1.56 -11.53 -16.24
N LYS A 515 2.79 -11.06 -16.07
CA LYS A 515 3.93 -11.92 -15.75
C LYS A 515 3.72 -12.59 -14.38
N SER A 516 4.03 -13.88 -14.30
CA SER A 516 3.93 -14.66 -13.05
C SER A 516 5.16 -14.41 -12.17
N GLU A 517 5.19 -13.24 -11.52
CA GLU A 517 6.22 -12.84 -10.55
C GLU A 517 5.57 -12.27 -9.29
N PHE A 518 6.15 -12.55 -8.13
CA PHE A 518 5.69 -11.97 -6.87
C PHE A 518 5.92 -10.46 -6.82
N GLY A 519 5.02 -9.74 -6.15
CA GLY A 519 5.13 -8.32 -5.91
C GLY A 519 5.91 -7.99 -4.63
N THR A 520 6.41 -6.76 -4.59
CA THR A 520 6.99 -6.11 -3.41
C THR A 520 6.39 -4.71 -3.27
N SER A 521 6.25 -4.21 -2.05
CA SER A 521 5.87 -2.83 -1.78
C SER A 521 6.95 -2.12 -0.95
N ALA A 522 7.11 -0.81 -1.19
CA ALA A 522 7.94 0.05 -0.35
C ALA A 522 7.16 0.58 0.86
N GLY A 523 5.83 0.55 0.81
CA GLY A 523 4.93 0.81 1.92
C GLY A 523 4.77 -0.41 2.83
N ALA A 524 4.14 -0.21 3.98
CA ALA A 524 3.68 -1.28 4.85
C ALA A 524 2.15 -1.19 4.96
N THR A 525 1.47 -2.32 5.05
CA THR A 525 -0.01 -2.39 5.19
C THR A 525 -0.42 -3.05 6.51
N SER A 526 -1.73 -3.10 6.78
CA SER A 526 -2.29 -3.74 7.97
C SER A 526 -1.89 -5.21 8.15
N VAL A 527 -1.49 -5.90 7.08
CA VAL A 527 -1.06 -7.31 7.12
C VAL A 527 0.44 -7.50 7.37
N HIS A 528 1.24 -6.42 7.49
CA HIS A 528 2.68 -6.47 7.67
C HIS A 528 3.11 -7.36 8.84
N GLU A 529 2.47 -7.14 9.99
CA GLU A 529 2.76 -7.80 11.26
C GLU A 529 1.94 -9.10 11.46
N LEU A 530 1.04 -9.43 10.52
CA LEU A 530 0.17 -10.59 10.67
C LEU A 530 0.83 -11.89 10.18
N PRO A 531 0.55 -13.04 10.82
CA PRO A 531 1.03 -14.33 10.37
C PRO A 531 0.69 -14.58 8.90
N ASN A 532 1.71 -14.91 8.12
CA ASN A 532 1.62 -15.10 6.67
C ASN A 532 0.84 -13.97 5.96
N GLY A 533 0.92 -12.72 6.42
CA GLY A 533 0.27 -11.59 5.78
C GLY A 533 0.78 -11.34 4.35
N VAL A 534 -0.12 -11.14 3.38
CA VAL A 534 0.19 -10.71 2.00
C VAL A 534 -0.86 -9.72 1.49
N GLN A 535 -0.53 -8.90 0.49
CA GLN A 535 -1.55 -8.13 -0.25
C GLN A 535 -1.92 -8.86 -1.54
N PHE A 536 -3.16 -8.73 -1.99
CA PHE A 536 -3.65 -9.38 -3.20
C PHE A 536 -4.67 -8.52 -3.95
N GLY A 537 -4.16 -7.54 -4.72
CA GLY A 537 -5.02 -6.56 -5.37
C GLY A 537 -5.73 -5.65 -4.37
N LEU A 538 -6.71 -4.85 -4.78
CA LEU A 538 -7.42 -4.90 -6.07
C LEU A 538 -6.93 -3.88 -7.13
N ALA A 539 -5.79 -3.22 -6.91
CA ALA A 539 -5.20 -2.28 -7.86
C ALA A 539 -4.38 -3.00 -8.95
N ARG A 540 -4.53 -2.56 -10.20
CA ARG A 540 -3.70 -3.07 -11.30
C ARG A 540 -2.36 -2.35 -11.36
N PRO A 541 -1.22 -3.05 -11.55
CA PRO A 541 0.09 -2.40 -11.56
C PRO A 541 0.31 -1.49 -12.78
N GLU A 542 -0.36 -1.74 -13.91
CA GLU A 542 -0.26 -0.90 -15.10
C GLU A 542 -1.20 0.32 -15.08
N ALA A 543 -2.18 0.34 -14.16
CA ALA A 543 -3.11 1.43 -14.01
C ALA A 543 -2.60 2.43 -12.97
N LYS A 544 -2.83 3.72 -13.21
CA LYS A 544 -2.61 4.74 -12.19
C LYS A 544 -3.62 4.52 -11.06
N TYR A 545 -3.12 4.28 -9.85
CA TYR A 545 -3.94 4.25 -8.64
C TYR A 545 -4.62 5.62 -8.41
N THR A 546 -5.92 5.59 -8.12
CA THR A 546 -6.75 6.80 -7.99
C THR A 546 -7.29 7.03 -6.58
N GLY A 547 -7.11 6.06 -5.68
CA GLY A 547 -7.42 6.18 -4.25
C GLY A 547 -6.80 7.42 -3.65
N HIS A 548 -7.49 7.98 -2.66
CA HIS A 548 -7.13 9.22 -1.94
C HIS A 548 -7.13 10.50 -2.76
N THR A 549 -7.42 10.46 -4.06
CA THR A 549 -7.48 11.68 -4.89
C THR A 549 -8.89 12.27 -4.96
N ASP A 550 -9.00 13.54 -5.37
CA ASP A 550 -10.29 14.21 -5.67
C ASP A 550 -10.92 13.74 -7.00
N GLY A 551 -10.25 12.83 -7.71
CA GLY A 551 -10.72 12.20 -8.94
C GLY A 551 -10.72 10.68 -8.83
N GLU A 552 -10.98 10.14 -7.63
CA GLU A 552 -11.03 8.69 -7.40
C GLU A 552 -12.10 8.03 -8.27
N PHE A 553 -11.70 6.94 -8.92
CA PHE A 553 -12.62 6.04 -9.61
C PHE A 553 -12.05 4.63 -9.68
N LYS A 554 -12.95 3.65 -9.68
CA LYS A 554 -12.72 2.30 -10.19
C LYS A 554 -13.37 2.16 -11.55
N THR A 555 -12.76 1.41 -12.47
CA THR A 555 -13.48 1.09 -13.71
C THR A 555 -14.48 -0.05 -13.50
N VAL A 556 -15.60 -0.05 -14.25
CA VAL A 556 -16.59 -1.15 -14.17
C VAL A 556 -15.92 -2.46 -14.56
N ASP A 557 -15.13 -2.44 -15.64
CA ASP A 557 -14.38 -3.61 -16.10
C ASP A 557 -13.43 -4.15 -15.02
N GLN A 558 -12.72 -3.28 -14.29
CA GLN A 558 -11.81 -3.72 -13.24
C GLN A 558 -12.55 -4.26 -12.02
N PHE A 559 -13.58 -3.57 -11.54
CA PHE A 559 -14.40 -4.05 -10.42
C PHE A 559 -15.01 -5.43 -10.70
N LEU A 560 -15.53 -5.65 -11.92
CA LEU A 560 -16.06 -6.96 -12.31
C LEU A 560 -14.96 -8.02 -12.44
N LEU A 561 -13.77 -7.65 -12.88
CA LEU A 561 -12.64 -8.58 -12.91
C LEU A 561 -12.19 -8.96 -11.50
N ASP A 562 -12.17 -8.01 -10.56
CA ASP A 562 -11.87 -8.25 -9.15
C ASP A 562 -12.86 -9.23 -8.52
N LEU A 563 -14.16 -9.09 -8.84
CA LEU A 563 -15.17 -10.05 -8.42
C LEU A 563 -14.89 -11.48 -8.90
N GLN A 564 -14.40 -11.64 -10.13
CA GLN A 564 -13.97 -12.94 -10.66
C GLN A 564 -12.70 -13.46 -9.96
N ILE A 565 -11.68 -12.61 -9.83
CA ILE A 565 -10.39 -12.95 -9.22
C ILE A 565 -10.58 -13.39 -7.76
N VAL A 566 -11.32 -12.62 -6.96
CA VAL A 566 -11.52 -12.92 -5.53
C VAL A 566 -12.36 -14.18 -5.34
N THR A 567 -13.35 -14.43 -6.20
CA THR A 567 -14.14 -15.68 -6.14
C THR A 567 -13.27 -16.89 -6.45
N GLU A 568 -12.47 -16.82 -7.51
CA GLU A 568 -11.56 -17.89 -7.87
C GLU A 568 -10.48 -18.11 -6.81
N MET A 569 -9.92 -17.03 -6.27
CA MET A 569 -8.97 -17.06 -5.16
C MET A 569 -9.54 -17.84 -3.99
N MET A 570 -10.73 -17.49 -3.51
CA MET A 570 -11.35 -18.17 -2.37
C MET A 570 -11.66 -19.65 -2.71
N GLY A 571 -12.04 -19.95 -3.96
CA GLY A 571 -12.22 -21.32 -4.44
C GLY A 571 -10.93 -22.14 -4.40
N ARG A 572 -9.84 -21.63 -4.98
CA ARG A 572 -8.53 -22.29 -5.00
C ARG A 572 -7.97 -22.42 -3.59
N VAL A 573 -7.77 -21.28 -2.92
CA VAL A 573 -7.26 -21.22 -1.55
C VAL A 573 -8.12 -22.03 -0.62
N GLY A 574 -9.44 -22.05 -0.78
CA GLY A 574 -10.37 -22.77 0.08
C GLY A 574 -10.38 -24.28 -0.08
N GLN A 575 -9.90 -24.81 -1.22
CA GLN A 575 -9.87 -26.24 -1.51
C GLN A 575 -8.46 -26.84 -1.62
N LEU A 576 -7.40 -26.02 -1.49
CA LEU A 576 -6.03 -26.51 -1.40
C LEU A 576 -5.88 -27.55 -0.27
N PRO A 577 -5.13 -28.65 -0.46
CA PRO A 577 -4.88 -29.62 0.60
C PRO A 577 -4.08 -29.06 1.78
N LYS A 578 -3.19 -28.10 1.51
CA LYS A 578 -2.33 -27.39 2.45
C LYS A 578 -2.10 -25.96 1.93
N LEU A 579 -1.93 -24.99 2.83
CA LEU A 579 -1.64 -23.59 2.49
C LEU A 579 -0.13 -23.31 2.49
#